data_AF-A0A1I5I579-F1
#
_entry.id   AF-A0A1I5I579-F1
#
_cell.length_a   1.000
_cell.length_b   1.000
_cell.length_c   1.000
_cell.angle_alpha   90.00
_cell.angle_beta   90.00
_cell.angle_gamma   90.00
#
_symmetry.space_group_name_H-M   'P 1'
#
loop_
_entity.id
_entity.type
_entity.pdbx_description
1 polymer ?
#
loop_
_entity_poly.entity_id
_entity_poly.type
_entity_poly.pdbx_seq_one_letter_code
_entity_poly.pdbx_strand_id
1 'polypeptide(L)'
;MKTNYKLSTADKEFIEGHLNGDLYSKTDPEDQIRPEISPIDYYRLHNMDFNWAVLSPLSKMVAVHLEKKQQDLTEAIAVTSPEQKLLFFWWYLDGQVTNGGFSQFIDNGYDKYFPPVLNGLKRLPNKKYYELVEKVYFLYLKDKHDIINKNNIPYFKINAQLYKDVEAFIRAHQEQFIKPIDKKYTGRVEHRTNNVLEVLEVKKGVPEGKYEKYVDDVQVEEIVYRKGKQVAEKKFKEGQPYEEKRSDDSIRNMEHILKYYPNGQLESHTKRIVKDSYNSNMVFRDRFYDTGTIKAQYWEDETEKIHIRRYFDDGQIRSYHTLKKIENERFNKLSEYLICFDENKKETLINGNGVFYDYDFEEENSRFSFYNYVVNCENYLSNGESIGYKDGKLWLKRTYVNGVEHGLNIEYDDSGNEEAVREYENGKFVRVVKQK
;
A
#
# COMPACT_ATOMS: atom_id res chain seq x y z
N MET A 1 4.01 27.24 -10.85
CA MET A 1 3.96 28.29 -11.89
C MET A 1 2.53 28.77 -12.01
N LYS A 2 2.30 30.08 -11.82
CA LYS A 2 0.99 30.73 -11.63
C LYS A 2 0.39 31.12 -12.98
N THR A 3 -0.52 30.35 -13.54
CA THR A 3 -1.45 30.89 -14.54
C THR A 3 -2.70 31.37 -13.79
N ASN A 4 -2.61 32.59 -13.27
CA ASN A 4 -3.75 33.37 -12.76
C ASN A 4 -4.65 33.83 -13.92
N TYR A 5 -4.94 32.95 -14.89
CA TYR A 5 -5.93 33.25 -15.91
C TYR A 5 -7.31 33.20 -15.22
N LYS A 6 -7.79 34.37 -14.83
CA LYS A 6 -9.11 34.56 -14.24
C LYS A 6 -10.06 34.89 -15.40
N LEU A 7 -11.05 34.02 -15.61
CA LEU A 7 -12.09 34.25 -16.60
C LEU A 7 -12.82 35.55 -16.28
N SER A 8 -12.97 36.40 -17.28
CA SER A 8 -13.79 37.61 -17.20
C SER A 8 -15.28 37.26 -17.19
N THR A 9 -16.15 38.24 -16.91
CA THR A 9 -17.60 38.05 -17.02
C THR A 9 -18.01 37.64 -18.43
N ALA A 10 -17.44 38.29 -19.46
CA ALA A 10 -17.71 37.97 -20.86
C ALA A 10 -17.26 36.55 -21.23
N ASP A 11 -16.12 36.09 -20.70
CA ASP A 11 -15.66 34.71 -20.93
C ASP A 11 -16.65 33.69 -20.35
N LYS A 12 -17.21 33.98 -19.17
CA LYS A 12 -18.21 33.10 -18.53
C LYS A 12 -19.54 33.09 -19.28
N GLU A 13 -20.01 34.25 -19.74
CA GLU A 13 -21.22 34.34 -20.58
C GLU A 13 -21.05 33.56 -21.90
N PHE A 14 -19.87 33.65 -22.52
CA PHE A 14 -19.52 32.88 -23.71
C PHE A 14 -19.56 31.36 -23.45
N ILE A 15 -19.03 30.90 -22.32
CA ILE A 15 -19.11 29.49 -21.92
C ILE A 15 -20.56 29.09 -21.66
N GLU A 16 -21.33 29.91 -20.93
CA GLU A 16 -22.73 29.61 -20.61
C GLU A 16 -23.59 29.39 -21.87
N GLY A 17 -23.35 30.19 -22.92
CA GLY A 17 -23.98 29.99 -24.22
C GLY A 17 -23.74 28.59 -24.80
N HIS A 18 -22.56 28.01 -24.61
CA HIS A 18 -22.24 26.65 -25.03
C HIS A 18 -22.83 25.60 -24.09
N LEU A 19 -22.92 25.88 -22.79
CA LEU A 19 -23.52 24.97 -21.80
C LEU A 19 -25.04 24.81 -21.99
N ASN A 20 -25.71 25.83 -22.52
CA ASN A 20 -27.12 25.77 -22.91
C ASN A 20 -27.37 24.80 -24.09
N GLY A 21 -26.34 24.49 -24.87
CA GLY A 21 -26.39 23.51 -25.96
C GLY A 21 -26.11 22.06 -25.54
N ASP A 22 -26.15 21.76 -24.23
CA ASP A 22 -25.89 20.41 -23.70
C ASP A 22 -26.91 19.39 -24.21
N LEU A 23 -26.45 18.57 -25.17
CA LEU A 23 -27.23 17.50 -25.81
C LEU A 23 -27.69 16.41 -24.84
N TYR A 24 -27.03 16.30 -23.68
CA TYR A 24 -27.31 15.27 -22.68
C TYR A 24 -28.19 15.81 -21.54
N SER A 25 -28.65 17.05 -21.61
CA SER A 25 -29.43 17.70 -20.54
C SER A 25 -30.83 17.12 -20.37
N LYS A 26 -31.46 16.61 -21.44
CA LYS A 26 -32.84 16.09 -21.46
C LYS A 26 -33.06 14.99 -20.42
N THR A 27 -34.12 15.10 -19.62
CA THR A 27 -34.56 14.08 -18.66
C THR A 27 -35.97 13.61 -18.95
N ASP A 28 -36.26 12.33 -18.72
CA ASP A 28 -37.60 11.75 -18.74
C ASP A 28 -38.02 11.42 -17.31
N PRO A 29 -38.88 12.25 -16.67
CA PRO A 29 -39.31 12.05 -15.29
C PRO A 29 -40.09 10.75 -15.07
N GLU A 30 -40.77 10.23 -16.10
CA GLU A 30 -41.65 9.06 -15.99
C GLU A 30 -40.85 7.74 -16.02
N ASP A 31 -39.63 7.77 -16.56
CA ASP A 31 -38.75 6.60 -16.69
C ASP A 31 -37.45 6.75 -15.87
N GLN A 32 -37.50 7.49 -14.76
CA GLN A 32 -36.32 7.75 -13.93
C GLN A 32 -35.80 6.47 -13.27
N ILE A 33 -34.57 6.09 -13.59
CA ILE A 33 -33.91 4.94 -12.99
C ILE A 33 -33.29 5.27 -11.65
N ARG A 34 -33.34 4.31 -10.72
CA ARG A 34 -32.66 4.39 -9.42
C ARG A 34 -32.01 3.03 -9.14
N PRO A 35 -30.70 2.87 -9.38
CA PRO A 35 -30.02 1.62 -9.08
C PRO A 35 -30.20 1.20 -7.62
N GLU A 36 -30.26 -0.10 -7.44
CA GLU A 36 -30.13 -0.73 -6.14
C GLU A 36 -28.65 -0.96 -5.87
N ILE A 37 -28.21 -0.61 -4.66
CA ILE A 37 -26.84 -0.86 -4.19
C ILE A 37 -26.91 -1.70 -2.92
N SER A 38 -25.82 -2.42 -2.63
CA SER A 38 -25.70 -3.17 -1.38
C SER A 38 -25.86 -2.23 -0.18
N PRO A 39 -26.79 -2.51 0.76
CA PRO A 39 -26.91 -1.73 2.00
C PRO A 39 -25.61 -1.74 2.81
N ILE A 40 -24.83 -2.82 2.74
CA ILE A 40 -23.52 -2.93 3.37
C ILE A 40 -22.55 -1.90 2.78
N ASP A 41 -22.48 -1.84 1.45
CA ASP A 41 -21.62 -0.89 0.73
C ASP A 41 -22.03 0.56 0.98
N TYR A 42 -23.34 0.83 1.07
CA TYR A 42 -23.83 2.16 1.40
C TYR A 42 -23.27 2.69 2.72
N TYR A 43 -23.22 1.85 3.77
CA TYR A 43 -22.71 2.28 5.08
C TYR A 43 -21.18 2.26 5.16
N ARG A 44 -20.50 1.30 4.52
CA ARG A 44 -19.05 1.09 4.72
C ARG A 44 -18.14 1.83 3.73
N LEU A 45 -18.58 1.99 2.48
CA LEU A 45 -17.72 2.54 1.43
C LEU A 45 -17.67 4.06 1.52
N HIS A 46 -16.54 4.62 1.09
CA HIS A 46 -16.28 6.05 1.07
C HIS A 46 -15.55 6.46 -0.21
N ASN A 47 -15.59 7.76 -0.50
CA ASN A 47 -14.90 8.42 -1.60
C ASN A 47 -15.17 7.72 -2.95
N MET A 48 -14.09 7.38 -3.67
CA MET A 48 -14.15 6.74 -4.98
C MET A 48 -14.93 5.43 -4.95
N ASP A 49 -14.72 4.58 -3.94
CA ASP A 49 -15.37 3.26 -3.86
C ASP A 49 -16.89 3.39 -3.71
N PHE A 50 -17.35 4.33 -2.88
CA PHE A 50 -18.78 4.62 -2.74
C PHE A 50 -19.37 5.16 -4.04
N ASN A 51 -18.69 6.14 -4.66
CA ASN A 51 -19.15 6.73 -5.92
C ASN A 51 -19.23 5.67 -7.02
N TRP A 52 -18.28 4.74 -7.08
CA TRP A 52 -18.29 3.61 -8.01
C TRP A 52 -19.42 2.61 -7.73
N ALA A 53 -19.69 2.30 -6.46
CA ALA A 53 -20.80 1.42 -6.06
C ALA A 53 -22.16 1.97 -6.52
N VAL A 54 -22.31 3.30 -6.61
CA VAL A 54 -23.50 3.96 -7.18
C VAL A 54 -23.45 3.99 -8.71
N LEU A 55 -22.30 4.36 -9.29
CA LEU A 55 -22.16 4.55 -10.73
C LEU A 55 -22.25 3.24 -11.53
N SER A 56 -21.66 2.15 -11.04
CA SER A 56 -21.59 0.88 -11.75
C SER A 56 -22.98 0.33 -12.12
N PRO A 57 -23.93 0.17 -11.16
CA PRO A 57 -25.28 -0.26 -11.51
C PRO A 57 -26.05 0.80 -12.31
N LEU A 58 -25.85 2.11 -12.06
CA LEU A 58 -26.42 3.18 -12.89
C LEU A 58 -26.03 3.00 -14.37
N SER A 59 -24.74 2.79 -14.62
CA SER A 59 -24.17 2.65 -15.96
C SER A 59 -24.69 1.42 -16.68
N LYS A 60 -24.86 0.30 -15.96
CA LYS A 60 -25.50 -0.91 -16.51
C LYS A 60 -26.94 -0.66 -16.93
N MET A 61 -27.71 0.07 -16.13
CA MET A 61 -29.08 0.44 -16.48
C MET A 61 -29.13 1.37 -17.69
N VAL A 62 -28.24 2.36 -17.80
CA VAL A 62 -28.13 3.21 -19.00
C VAL A 62 -27.75 2.38 -20.23
N ALA A 63 -26.82 1.43 -20.10
CA ALA A 63 -26.41 0.56 -21.20
C ALA A 63 -27.59 -0.29 -21.74
N VAL A 64 -28.45 -0.82 -20.86
CA VAL A 64 -29.67 -1.52 -21.27
C VAL A 64 -30.61 -0.61 -22.07
N HIS A 65 -30.70 0.68 -21.74
CA HIS A 65 -31.50 1.64 -22.53
C HIS A 65 -30.82 1.96 -23.87
N LEU A 66 -29.49 2.07 -23.88
CA LEU A 66 -28.70 2.31 -25.09
C LEU A 66 -28.88 1.19 -26.13
N GLU A 67 -28.89 -0.07 -25.68
CA GLU A 67 -29.16 -1.24 -26.53
C GLU A 67 -30.58 -1.20 -27.13
N LYS A 68 -31.59 -0.78 -26.35
CA LYS A 68 -32.98 -0.65 -26.82
C LYS A 68 -33.18 0.50 -27.82
N LYS A 69 -32.40 1.58 -27.70
CA LYS A 69 -32.56 2.84 -28.45
C LYS A 69 -31.59 2.98 -29.64
N GLN A 70 -31.05 1.87 -30.15
CA GLN A 70 -30.17 1.88 -31.33
C GLN A 70 -28.91 2.77 -31.16
N GLN A 71 -28.29 2.74 -29.97
CA GLN A 71 -26.99 3.37 -29.67
C GLN A 71 -26.95 4.91 -29.56
N ASP A 72 -28.08 5.61 -29.41
CA ASP A 72 -28.03 7.04 -29.07
C ASP A 72 -27.94 7.27 -27.56
N LEU A 73 -26.76 7.70 -27.09
CA LEU A 73 -26.53 8.03 -25.68
C LEU A 73 -27.35 9.25 -25.23
N THR A 74 -27.66 10.20 -26.11
CA THR A 74 -28.46 11.39 -25.76
C THR A 74 -29.90 11.01 -25.39
N GLU A 75 -30.45 9.97 -26.01
CA GLU A 75 -31.75 9.40 -25.62
C GLU A 75 -31.61 8.48 -24.41
N ALA A 76 -30.63 7.58 -24.40
CA ALA A 76 -30.47 6.59 -23.34
C ALA A 76 -30.20 7.23 -21.97
N ILE A 77 -29.51 8.37 -21.92
CA ILE A 77 -29.22 9.07 -20.66
C ILE A 77 -30.43 9.84 -20.11
N ALA A 78 -31.52 9.99 -20.88
CA ALA A 78 -32.69 10.74 -20.45
C ALA A 78 -33.39 10.12 -19.23
N VAL A 79 -33.26 8.81 -19.06
CA VAL A 79 -33.76 8.05 -17.90
C VAL A 79 -33.04 8.40 -16.58
N THR A 80 -31.96 9.19 -16.63
CA THR A 80 -31.22 9.63 -15.45
C THR A 80 -31.60 11.03 -15.01
N SER A 81 -31.49 11.31 -13.71
CA SER A 81 -31.71 12.63 -13.15
C SER A 81 -30.53 13.57 -13.46
N PRO A 82 -30.71 14.90 -13.38
CA PRO A 82 -29.59 15.82 -13.52
C PRO A 82 -28.48 15.57 -12.48
N GLU A 83 -28.84 15.09 -11.30
CA GLU A 83 -27.93 14.66 -10.24
C GLU A 83 -27.13 13.41 -10.63
N GLN A 84 -27.78 12.39 -11.20
CA GLN A 84 -27.11 11.18 -11.69
C GLN A 84 -26.15 11.48 -12.85
N LYS A 85 -26.51 12.42 -13.74
CA LYS A 85 -25.65 12.84 -14.85
C LYS A 85 -24.35 13.48 -14.39
N LEU A 86 -24.35 14.20 -13.26
CA LEU A 86 -23.11 14.65 -12.64
C LEU A 86 -22.17 13.46 -12.44
N LEU A 87 -22.62 12.41 -11.75
CA LEU A 87 -21.78 11.25 -11.45
C LEU A 87 -21.36 10.51 -12.73
N PHE A 88 -22.30 10.31 -13.66
CA PHE A 88 -22.09 9.58 -14.90
C PHE A 88 -21.03 10.25 -15.79
N PHE A 89 -21.20 11.54 -16.13
CA PHE A 89 -20.30 12.23 -17.05
C PHE A 89 -18.99 12.67 -16.39
N TRP A 90 -19.02 13.03 -15.11
CA TRP A 90 -17.77 13.32 -14.39
C TRP A 90 -16.83 12.10 -14.40
N TRP A 91 -17.34 10.88 -14.30
CA TRP A 91 -16.48 9.69 -14.31
C TRP A 91 -15.73 9.49 -15.63
N TYR A 92 -16.35 9.86 -16.77
CA TYR A 92 -15.64 9.90 -18.05
C TYR A 92 -14.49 10.90 -18.04
N LEU A 93 -14.72 12.10 -17.48
CA LEU A 93 -13.66 13.08 -17.32
C LEU A 93 -12.55 12.54 -16.40
N ASP A 94 -12.92 12.03 -15.23
CA ASP A 94 -11.97 11.54 -14.23
C ASP A 94 -11.09 10.42 -14.78
N GLY A 95 -11.69 9.42 -15.42
CA GLY A 95 -10.96 8.30 -16.01
C GLY A 95 -9.97 8.70 -17.12
N GLN A 96 -10.28 9.70 -17.94
CA GLN A 96 -9.33 10.17 -18.97
C GLN A 96 -8.25 11.08 -18.38
N VAL A 97 -8.65 12.03 -17.52
CA VAL A 97 -7.74 13.04 -16.98
C VAL A 97 -6.74 12.44 -15.99
N THR A 98 -7.16 11.44 -15.20
CA THR A 98 -6.24 10.72 -14.30
C THR A 98 -5.22 9.87 -15.04
N ASN A 99 -5.51 9.45 -16.28
CA ASN A 99 -4.60 8.64 -17.09
C ASN A 99 -3.64 9.48 -17.95
N GLY A 100 -4.13 10.52 -18.61
CA GLY A 100 -3.30 11.33 -19.53
C GLY A 100 -3.65 12.82 -19.58
N GLY A 101 -4.32 13.33 -18.55
CA GLY A 101 -4.68 14.74 -18.47
C GLY A 101 -5.86 15.14 -19.36
N PHE A 102 -6.17 16.44 -19.36
CA PHE A 102 -7.29 16.99 -20.15
C PHE A 102 -7.07 16.86 -21.66
N SER A 103 -5.82 16.79 -22.11
CA SER A 103 -5.50 16.58 -23.52
C SER A 103 -5.93 15.20 -23.98
N GLN A 104 -5.64 14.15 -23.21
CA GLN A 104 -6.15 12.80 -23.51
C GLN A 104 -7.69 12.78 -23.58
N PHE A 105 -8.38 13.50 -22.68
CA PHE A 105 -9.84 13.62 -22.74
C PHE A 105 -10.33 14.24 -24.06
N ILE A 106 -9.67 15.30 -24.53
CA ILE A 106 -10.01 15.97 -25.80
C ILE A 106 -9.63 15.10 -27.00
N ASP A 107 -8.40 14.61 -27.05
CA ASP A 107 -7.84 13.86 -28.18
C ASP A 107 -8.58 12.52 -28.41
N ASN A 108 -9.13 11.92 -27.34
CA ASN A 108 -9.97 10.73 -27.42
C ASN A 108 -11.45 11.03 -27.78
N GLY A 109 -11.81 12.29 -28.08
CA GLY A 109 -13.16 12.68 -28.50
C GLY A 109 -14.20 12.71 -27.38
N TYR A 110 -13.76 12.85 -26.12
CA TYR A 110 -14.66 13.03 -24.97
C TYR A 110 -14.98 14.51 -24.69
N ASP A 111 -14.42 15.44 -25.46
CA ASP A 111 -14.68 16.88 -25.39
C ASP A 111 -16.17 17.24 -25.48
N LYS A 112 -16.96 16.46 -26.23
CA LYS A 112 -18.43 16.58 -26.28
C LYS A 112 -19.12 16.45 -24.93
N TYR A 113 -18.45 15.92 -23.90
CA TYR A 113 -18.96 15.80 -22.54
C TYR A 113 -18.58 16.98 -21.63
N PHE A 114 -17.84 17.99 -22.10
CA PHE A 114 -17.61 19.20 -21.31
C PHE A 114 -18.91 19.85 -20.81
N PRO A 115 -19.96 20.05 -21.65
CA PRO A 115 -21.20 20.64 -21.18
C PRO A 115 -21.89 19.88 -20.04
N PRO A 116 -22.19 18.57 -20.16
CA PRO A 116 -22.86 17.85 -19.07
C PRO A 116 -21.97 17.69 -17.83
N VAL A 117 -20.64 17.58 -17.98
CA VAL A 117 -19.71 17.60 -16.85
C VAL A 117 -19.81 18.91 -16.09
N LEU A 118 -19.72 20.06 -16.78
CA LEU A 118 -19.80 21.37 -16.15
C LEU A 118 -21.18 21.61 -15.52
N ASN A 119 -22.26 21.27 -16.21
CA ASN A 119 -23.63 21.38 -15.68
C ASN A 119 -23.84 20.52 -14.43
N GLY A 120 -23.22 19.33 -14.38
CA GLY A 120 -23.19 18.50 -13.18
C GLY A 120 -22.41 19.14 -12.05
N LEU A 121 -21.16 19.55 -12.30
CA LEU A 121 -20.26 20.13 -11.29
C LEU A 121 -20.79 21.44 -10.70
N LYS A 122 -21.57 22.21 -11.47
CA LYS A 122 -22.31 23.39 -10.97
C LYS A 122 -23.24 23.06 -9.80
N ARG A 123 -23.67 21.81 -9.61
CA ARG A 123 -24.55 21.41 -8.51
C ARG A 123 -23.81 21.20 -7.19
N LEU A 124 -22.50 20.95 -7.23
CA LEU A 124 -21.71 20.73 -6.02
C LEU A 124 -21.51 22.05 -5.24
N PRO A 125 -21.54 22.04 -3.90
CA PRO A 125 -21.26 23.24 -3.10
C PRO A 125 -19.85 23.81 -3.34
N ASN A 126 -18.85 22.93 -3.44
CA ASN A 126 -17.46 23.32 -3.70
C ASN A 126 -17.23 23.57 -5.20
N LYS A 127 -17.03 24.84 -5.58
CA LYS A 127 -16.86 25.25 -6.98
C LYS A 127 -15.45 25.10 -7.53
N LYS A 128 -14.46 24.73 -6.72
CA LYS A 128 -13.04 24.70 -7.18
C LYS A 128 -12.82 23.83 -8.41
N TYR A 129 -13.48 22.68 -8.47
CA TYR A 129 -13.32 21.77 -9.59
C TYR A 129 -14.15 22.21 -10.81
N TYR A 130 -15.35 22.75 -10.60
CA TYR A 130 -16.10 23.43 -11.66
C TYR A 130 -15.25 24.52 -12.33
N GLU A 131 -14.65 25.42 -11.54
CA GLU A 131 -13.81 26.50 -12.05
C GLU A 131 -12.54 26.00 -12.77
N LEU A 132 -12.01 24.85 -12.37
CA LEU A 132 -10.87 24.21 -13.04
C LEU A 132 -11.29 23.75 -14.44
N VAL A 133 -12.37 22.96 -14.51
CA VAL A 133 -12.89 22.41 -15.78
C VAL A 133 -13.39 23.54 -16.68
N GLU A 134 -14.01 24.58 -16.12
CA GLU A 134 -14.53 25.75 -16.85
C GLU A 134 -13.40 26.47 -17.58
N LYS A 135 -12.24 26.65 -16.92
CA LYS A 135 -11.05 27.24 -17.54
C LYS A 135 -10.49 26.37 -18.67
N VAL A 136 -10.46 25.06 -18.48
CA VAL A 136 -9.99 24.14 -19.53
C VAL A 136 -10.93 24.19 -20.73
N TYR A 137 -12.24 24.15 -20.49
CA TYR A 137 -13.23 24.22 -21.55
C TYR A 137 -13.18 25.54 -22.31
N PHE A 138 -12.97 26.66 -21.61
CA PHE A 138 -12.73 27.95 -22.26
C PHE A 138 -11.51 27.93 -23.19
N LEU A 139 -10.39 27.35 -22.74
CA LEU A 139 -9.19 27.23 -23.57
C LEU A 139 -9.43 26.33 -24.79
N TYR A 140 -10.18 25.25 -24.62
CA TYR A 140 -10.62 24.37 -25.70
C TYR A 140 -11.47 25.15 -26.74
N LEU A 141 -12.51 25.86 -26.30
CA LEU A 141 -13.37 26.67 -27.18
C LEU A 141 -12.64 27.81 -27.91
N LYS A 142 -11.45 28.20 -27.44
CA LYS A 142 -10.59 29.21 -28.09
C LYS A 142 -9.48 28.58 -28.94
N ASP A 143 -9.54 27.27 -29.19
CA ASP A 143 -8.54 26.50 -29.95
C ASP A 143 -7.11 26.66 -29.38
N LYS A 144 -7.00 26.69 -28.04
CA LYS A 144 -5.73 26.86 -27.32
C LYS A 144 -5.25 25.54 -26.72
N HIS A 145 -5.30 24.46 -27.49
CA HIS A 145 -4.95 23.10 -27.03
C HIS A 145 -3.51 22.98 -26.53
N ASP A 146 -2.57 23.68 -27.17
CA ASP A 146 -1.16 23.73 -26.74
C ASP A 146 -0.99 24.20 -25.29
N ILE A 147 -1.88 25.08 -24.82
CA ILE A 147 -1.84 25.61 -23.46
C ILE A 147 -2.37 24.57 -22.45
N ILE A 148 -3.37 23.78 -22.83
CA ILE A 148 -3.90 22.70 -21.99
C ILE A 148 -2.82 21.63 -21.77
N ASN A 149 -2.12 21.25 -22.84
CA ASN A 149 -1.00 20.31 -22.82
C ASN A 149 0.18 20.75 -21.94
N LYS A 150 0.56 22.03 -22.02
CA LYS A 150 1.73 22.57 -21.31
C LYS A 150 1.46 22.91 -19.84
N ASN A 151 0.19 23.08 -19.47
CA ASN A 151 -0.18 23.37 -18.09
C ASN A 151 -0.28 22.07 -17.30
N ASN A 152 0.54 21.95 -16.25
CA ASN A 152 0.36 20.95 -15.20
C ASN A 152 -0.89 21.30 -14.38
N ILE A 153 -2.07 21.10 -14.98
CA ILE A 153 -3.37 21.44 -14.41
C ILE A 153 -3.53 20.63 -13.12
N PRO A 154 -3.80 21.27 -11.96
CA PRO A 154 -3.71 20.63 -10.63
C PRO A 154 -4.87 19.69 -10.32
N TYR A 155 -5.34 18.91 -11.29
CA TYR A 155 -6.43 17.95 -11.17
C TYR A 155 -6.18 16.96 -10.03
N PHE A 156 -5.03 16.27 -10.06
CA PHE A 156 -4.63 15.28 -9.06
C PHE A 156 -4.48 15.84 -7.64
N LYS A 157 -4.31 17.17 -7.51
CA LYS A 157 -4.20 17.80 -6.20
C LYS A 157 -5.56 18.00 -5.53
N ILE A 158 -6.64 17.99 -6.31
CA ILE A 158 -7.99 18.31 -5.83
C ILE A 158 -8.99 17.18 -6.03
N ASN A 159 -8.70 16.15 -6.84
CA ASN A 159 -9.63 15.05 -7.14
C ASN A 159 -9.99 14.24 -5.87
N ALA A 160 -9.05 14.05 -4.94
CA ALA A 160 -9.32 13.39 -3.67
C ALA A 160 -10.42 14.09 -2.85
N GLN A 161 -10.47 15.43 -2.91
CA GLN A 161 -11.55 16.20 -2.29
C GLN A 161 -12.84 16.12 -3.10
N LEU A 162 -12.75 16.06 -4.44
CA LEU A 162 -13.94 15.90 -5.27
C LEU A 162 -14.66 14.57 -5.01
N TYR A 163 -13.94 13.46 -4.81
CA TYR A 163 -14.58 12.18 -4.45
C TYR A 163 -15.40 12.31 -3.16
N LYS A 164 -14.90 13.05 -2.16
CA LYS A 164 -15.62 13.36 -0.91
C LYS A 164 -16.84 14.25 -1.15
N ASP A 165 -16.67 15.28 -1.97
CA ASP A 165 -17.73 16.26 -2.25
C ASP A 165 -18.89 15.58 -3.02
N VAL A 166 -18.58 14.68 -3.96
CA VAL A 166 -19.59 13.89 -4.69
C VAL A 166 -20.26 12.86 -3.78
N GLU A 167 -19.51 12.12 -2.95
CA GLU A 167 -20.11 11.22 -1.96
C GLU A 167 -21.10 11.98 -1.06
N ALA A 168 -20.66 13.12 -0.49
CA ALA A 168 -21.50 13.94 0.38
C ALA A 168 -22.76 14.43 -0.36
N PHE A 169 -22.62 14.82 -1.62
CA PHE A 169 -23.74 15.25 -2.45
C PHE A 169 -24.74 14.10 -2.71
N ILE A 170 -24.26 12.91 -3.07
CA ILE A 170 -25.09 11.71 -3.26
C ILE A 170 -25.82 11.36 -1.97
N ARG A 171 -25.12 11.33 -0.83
CA ARG A 171 -25.74 11.01 0.47
C ARG A 171 -26.79 12.05 0.87
N ALA A 172 -26.58 13.33 0.58
CA ALA A 172 -27.58 14.38 0.81
C ALA A 172 -28.83 14.20 -0.08
N HIS A 173 -28.63 13.80 -1.34
CA HIS A 173 -29.67 13.66 -2.37
C HIS A 173 -29.92 12.19 -2.75
N GLN A 174 -29.93 11.29 -1.75
CA GLN A 174 -29.99 9.84 -1.97
C GLN A 174 -31.12 9.42 -2.93
N GLU A 175 -32.30 10.02 -2.77
CA GLU A 175 -33.51 9.67 -3.51
C GLU A 175 -33.40 9.95 -5.02
N GLN A 176 -32.47 10.83 -5.42
CA GLN A 176 -32.18 11.15 -6.81
C GLN A 176 -31.18 10.18 -7.44
N PHE A 177 -30.43 9.40 -6.63
CA PHE A 177 -29.36 8.52 -7.10
C PHE A 177 -29.70 7.04 -6.99
N ILE A 178 -30.22 6.59 -5.85
CA ILE A 178 -30.38 5.17 -5.52
C ILE A 178 -31.75 4.90 -4.88
N LYS A 179 -32.12 3.63 -4.79
CA LYS A 179 -33.26 3.23 -3.94
C LYS A 179 -33.02 3.64 -2.48
N PRO A 180 -34.04 4.07 -1.73
CA PRO A 180 -33.86 4.59 -0.37
C PRO A 180 -33.23 3.57 0.60
N ILE A 181 -32.19 4.01 1.32
CA ILE A 181 -31.58 3.29 2.45
C ILE A 181 -31.70 4.19 3.70
N ASP A 182 -32.05 3.61 4.84
CA ASP A 182 -32.25 4.36 6.09
C ASP A 182 -30.91 4.88 6.64
N LYS A 183 -30.74 6.21 6.60
CA LYS A 183 -29.54 6.90 7.08
C LYS A 183 -29.35 6.84 8.60
N LYS A 184 -30.35 6.39 9.36
CA LYS A 184 -30.34 6.32 10.83
C LYS A 184 -30.45 4.88 11.33
N TYR A 185 -30.38 3.91 10.44
CA TYR A 185 -30.51 2.49 10.77
C TYR A 185 -29.58 2.09 11.91
N THR A 186 -30.08 1.24 12.80
CA THR A 186 -29.31 0.62 13.87
C THR A 186 -29.69 -0.85 13.92
N GLY A 187 -28.71 -1.73 13.80
CA GLY A 187 -28.92 -3.17 13.76
C GLY A 187 -27.89 -3.88 12.88
N ARG A 188 -28.17 -5.16 12.63
CA ARG A 188 -27.35 -6.01 11.79
C ARG A 188 -27.92 -6.02 10.37
N VAL A 189 -27.10 -5.62 9.41
CA VAL A 189 -27.40 -5.65 7.98
C VAL A 189 -26.78 -6.92 7.40
N GLU A 190 -27.54 -7.61 6.55
CA GLU A 190 -27.03 -8.73 5.75
C GLU A 190 -27.27 -8.43 4.27
N HIS A 191 -26.33 -8.84 3.43
CA HIS A 191 -26.49 -8.78 1.99
C HIS A 191 -25.92 -10.05 1.37
N ARG A 192 -26.71 -10.73 0.54
CA ARG A 192 -26.30 -11.97 -0.15
C ARG A 192 -26.37 -11.75 -1.65
N THR A 193 -25.27 -12.03 -2.33
CA THR A 193 -25.19 -12.00 -3.80
C THR A 193 -24.47 -13.27 -4.26
N ASN A 194 -25.17 -14.12 -5.00
CA ASN A 194 -24.67 -15.44 -5.43
C ASN A 194 -24.17 -16.25 -4.21
N ASN A 195 -22.91 -16.67 -4.23
CA ASN A 195 -22.24 -17.42 -3.16
C ASN A 195 -21.55 -16.53 -2.11
N VAL A 196 -21.74 -15.21 -2.17
CA VAL A 196 -21.16 -14.25 -1.22
C VAL A 196 -22.22 -13.81 -0.21
N LEU A 197 -21.90 -13.92 1.08
CA LEU A 197 -22.66 -13.34 2.19
C LEU A 197 -21.81 -12.27 2.87
N GLU A 198 -22.38 -11.09 3.03
CA GLU A 198 -21.79 -9.98 3.78
C GLU A 198 -22.69 -9.62 4.95
N VAL A 199 -22.08 -9.36 6.10
CA VAL A 199 -22.75 -8.99 7.35
C VAL A 199 -22.08 -7.74 7.90
N LEU A 200 -22.85 -6.76 8.37
CA LEU A 200 -22.32 -5.54 9.00
C LEU A 200 -23.19 -5.10 10.17
N GLU A 201 -22.56 -4.75 11.28
CA GLU A 201 -23.19 -4.03 12.38
C GLU A 201 -23.18 -2.51 12.13
N VAL A 202 -24.36 -1.90 12.21
CA VAL A 202 -24.57 -0.46 11.96
C VAL A 202 -25.22 0.17 13.18
N LYS A 203 -24.75 1.36 13.55
CA LYS A 203 -25.32 2.17 14.62
C LYS A 203 -25.54 3.60 14.15
N LYS A 204 -26.80 4.03 14.10
CA LYS A 204 -27.22 5.36 13.62
C LYS A 204 -26.67 5.68 12.24
N GLY A 205 -26.71 4.71 11.32
CA GLY A 205 -26.24 4.84 9.95
C GLY A 205 -24.72 4.84 9.77
N VAL A 206 -23.97 4.43 10.79
CA VAL A 206 -22.51 4.37 10.77
C VAL A 206 -22.06 2.95 11.12
N PRO A 207 -21.07 2.36 10.41
CA PRO A 207 -20.47 1.09 10.79
C PRO A 207 -19.93 1.10 12.23
N GLU A 208 -20.36 0.14 13.05
CA GLU A 208 -19.95 0.02 14.46
C GLU A 208 -19.99 -1.46 14.85
N GLY A 209 -18.83 -2.07 15.07
CA GLY A 209 -18.72 -3.51 15.33
C GLY A 209 -18.05 -4.25 14.18
N LYS A 210 -18.51 -5.46 13.85
CA LYS A 210 -17.89 -6.29 12.81
C LYS A 210 -18.58 -6.16 11.45
N TYR A 211 -17.76 -6.17 10.41
CA TYR A 211 -18.10 -6.60 9.07
C TYR A 211 -17.49 -7.97 8.84
N GLU A 212 -18.25 -8.89 8.27
CA GLU A 212 -17.82 -10.24 7.95
C GLU A 212 -18.23 -10.58 6.53
N LYS A 213 -17.31 -11.19 5.77
CA LYS A 213 -17.55 -11.67 4.42
C LYS A 213 -17.29 -13.16 4.32
N TYR A 214 -18.23 -13.86 3.73
CA TYR A 214 -18.18 -15.29 3.47
C TYR A 214 -18.31 -15.55 1.98
N VAL A 215 -17.54 -16.50 1.45
CA VAL A 215 -17.63 -17.01 0.08
C VAL A 215 -17.75 -18.52 0.18
N ASP A 216 -18.81 -19.08 -0.40
CA ASP A 216 -19.13 -20.51 -0.28
C ASP A 216 -19.18 -20.97 1.20
N ASP A 217 -19.78 -20.13 2.05
CA ASP A 217 -19.90 -20.30 3.51
C ASP A 217 -18.56 -20.36 4.28
N VAL A 218 -17.43 -20.05 3.62
CA VAL A 218 -16.12 -19.90 4.25
C VAL A 218 -15.83 -18.41 4.47
N GLN A 219 -15.46 -18.05 5.69
CA GLN A 219 -15.07 -16.67 6.00
C GLN A 219 -13.78 -16.32 5.25
N VAL A 220 -13.79 -15.18 4.55
CA VAL A 220 -12.64 -14.67 3.78
C VAL A 220 -12.12 -13.34 4.31
N GLU A 221 -12.96 -12.56 5.00
CA GLU A 221 -12.61 -11.24 5.50
C GLU A 221 -13.42 -10.90 6.77
N GLU A 222 -12.76 -10.23 7.72
CA GLU A 222 -13.38 -9.58 8.88
C GLU A 222 -12.81 -8.17 9.00
N ILE A 223 -13.66 -7.16 9.15
CA ILE A 223 -13.24 -5.77 9.39
C ILE A 223 -13.93 -5.29 10.67
N VAL A 224 -13.19 -4.68 11.57
CA VAL A 224 -13.74 -4.09 12.80
C VAL A 224 -13.83 -2.59 12.65
N TYR A 225 -15.01 -2.05 12.93
CA TYR A 225 -15.31 -0.63 12.89
C TYR A 225 -15.57 -0.07 14.30
N ARG A 226 -15.09 1.15 14.54
CA ARG A 226 -15.40 1.95 15.73
C ARG A 226 -15.75 3.37 15.27
N LYS A 227 -16.98 3.81 15.52
CA LYS A 227 -17.53 5.10 15.11
C LYS A 227 -17.31 5.38 13.61
N GLY A 228 -17.53 4.37 12.78
CA GLY A 228 -17.37 4.45 11.32
C GLY A 228 -15.94 4.36 10.82
N LYS A 229 -14.95 4.26 11.70
CA LYS A 229 -13.55 4.07 11.31
C LYS A 229 -13.17 2.60 11.40
N GLN A 230 -12.58 2.09 10.33
CA GLN A 230 -11.92 0.79 10.35
C GLN A 230 -10.73 0.84 11.32
N VAL A 231 -10.72 -0.07 12.29
CA VAL A 231 -9.66 -0.20 13.30
C VAL A 231 -8.91 -1.53 13.21
N ALA A 232 -9.50 -2.53 12.56
CA ALA A 232 -8.84 -3.78 12.25
C ALA A 232 -9.39 -4.41 10.96
N GLU A 233 -8.59 -5.22 10.30
CA GLU A 233 -8.92 -6.04 9.14
C GLU A 233 -8.19 -7.38 9.27
N LYS A 234 -8.88 -8.47 9.03
CA LYS A 234 -8.33 -9.83 9.05
C LYS A 234 -8.75 -10.54 7.78
N LYS A 235 -7.78 -11.14 7.12
CA LYS A 235 -7.98 -11.93 5.90
C LYS A 235 -7.77 -13.39 6.17
N PHE A 236 -8.62 -14.19 5.54
CA PHE A 236 -8.66 -15.63 5.74
C PHE A 236 -8.40 -16.36 4.43
N LYS A 237 -7.72 -17.51 4.53
CA LYS A 237 -7.53 -18.47 3.45
C LYS A 237 -8.00 -19.82 3.97
N GLU A 238 -8.97 -20.42 3.29
CA GLU A 238 -9.57 -21.71 3.72
C GLU A 238 -10.10 -21.66 5.17
N GLY A 239 -10.66 -20.52 5.57
CA GLY A 239 -11.20 -20.29 6.91
C GLY A 239 -10.15 -20.00 7.99
N GLN A 240 -8.85 -20.05 7.68
CA GLN A 240 -7.77 -19.73 8.61
C GLN A 240 -7.23 -18.31 8.37
N PRO A 241 -6.97 -17.52 9.41
CA PRO A 241 -6.38 -16.20 9.25
C PRO A 241 -4.95 -16.32 8.71
N TYR A 242 -4.59 -15.50 7.73
CA TYR A 242 -3.22 -15.42 7.21
C TYR A 242 -2.62 -14.02 7.32
N GLU A 243 -3.45 -12.98 7.43
CA GLU A 243 -3.02 -11.59 7.63
C GLU A 243 -4.03 -10.86 8.53
N GLU A 244 -3.53 -10.10 9.51
CA GLU A 244 -4.31 -9.18 10.33
C GLU A 244 -3.62 -7.81 10.35
N LYS A 245 -4.36 -6.75 10.05
CA LYS A 245 -3.94 -5.37 10.23
C LYS A 245 -4.80 -4.74 11.31
N ARG A 246 -4.20 -4.02 12.23
CA ARG A 246 -4.96 -3.26 13.24
C ARG A 246 -4.22 -2.03 13.71
N SER A 247 -4.97 -1.04 14.15
CA SER A 247 -4.45 0.16 14.80
C SER A 247 -4.80 0.12 16.28
N ASP A 248 -3.86 0.49 17.15
CA ASP A 248 -4.17 0.77 18.54
C ASP A 248 -4.35 2.28 18.79
N ASP A 249 -5.29 2.62 19.66
CA ASP A 249 -5.49 3.99 20.15
C ASP A 249 -4.50 4.29 21.32
N SER A 250 -3.34 3.62 21.35
CA SER A 250 -2.34 3.84 22.40
C SER A 250 -1.66 5.21 22.22
N ILE A 251 -0.90 5.65 23.23
CA ILE A 251 -0.17 6.93 23.23
C ILE A 251 0.70 7.11 21.96
N ARG A 252 1.12 6.02 21.30
CA ARG A 252 1.98 6.04 20.11
C ARG A 252 1.25 5.83 18.78
N ASN A 253 -0.07 5.63 18.78
CA ASN A 253 -0.89 5.31 17.58
C ASN A 253 -0.18 4.30 16.66
N MET A 254 -0.04 3.05 17.11
CA MET A 254 0.71 2.06 16.36
C MET A 254 -0.18 1.31 15.37
N GLU A 255 0.35 1.13 14.17
CA GLU A 255 -0.16 0.16 13.20
C GLU A 255 0.55 -1.18 13.40
N HIS A 256 -0.23 -2.24 13.45
CA HIS A 256 0.22 -3.61 13.51
C HIS A 256 -0.13 -4.33 12.22
N ILE A 257 0.82 -5.07 11.68
CA ILE A 257 0.61 -6.03 10.59
C ILE A 257 1.11 -7.38 11.11
N LEU A 258 0.19 -8.33 11.25
CA LEU A 258 0.44 -9.69 11.68
C LEU A 258 0.24 -10.61 10.48
N LYS A 259 1.14 -11.58 10.31
CA LYS A 259 0.97 -12.67 9.34
C LYS A 259 1.05 -14.00 10.06
N TYR A 260 0.35 -15.00 9.56
CA TYR A 260 0.21 -16.29 10.23
C TYR A 260 0.61 -17.44 9.30
N TYR A 261 1.20 -18.46 9.91
CA TYR A 261 1.39 -19.76 9.29
C TYR A 261 0.05 -20.49 9.13
N PRO A 262 -0.04 -21.51 8.24
CA PRO A 262 -1.25 -22.32 8.08
C PRO A 262 -1.72 -23.03 9.36
N ASN A 263 -0.80 -23.29 10.31
CA ASN A 263 -1.13 -23.87 11.61
C ASN A 263 -1.70 -22.85 12.62
N GLY A 264 -1.92 -21.60 12.21
CA GLY A 264 -2.46 -20.51 13.02
C GLY A 264 -1.41 -19.80 13.90
N GLN A 265 -0.16 -20.27 13.92
CA GLN A 265 0.91 -19.59 14.64
C GLN A 265 1.31 -18.31 13.92
N LEU A 266 1.76 -17.32 14.71
CA LEU A 266 2.25 -16.07 14.15
C LEU A 266 3.52 -16.34 13.34
N GLU A 267 3.59 -15.82 12.12
CA GLU A 267 4.76 -15.86 11.25
C GLU A 267 5.58 -14.58 11.43
N SER A 268 4.90 -13.44 11.45
CA SER A 268 5.54 -12.14 11.65
C SER A 268 4.61 -11.11 12.27
N HIS A 269 5.20 -10.15 12.98
CA HIS A 269 4.53 -8.99 13.54
C HIS A 269 5.33 -7.73 13.26
N THR A 270 4.81 -6.88 12.39
CA THR A 270 5.35 -5.54 12.17
C THR A 270 4.56 -4.52 12.97
N LYS A 271 5.25 -3.65 13.71
CA LYS A 271 4.68 -2.52 14.45
C LYS A 271 5.30 -1.25 13.90
N ARG A 272 4.48 -0.28 13.53
CA ARG A 272 4.92 1.03 13.01
C ARG A 272 4.26 2.14 13.80
N ILE A 273 5.04 3.11 14.24
CA ILE A 273 4.49 4.36 14.79
C ILE A 273 3.96 5.18 13.62
N VAL A 274 2.65 5.45 13.62
CA VAL A 274 2.02 6.27 12.56
C VAL A 274 2.14 7.75 12.87
N LYS A 275 2.03 8.09 14.16
CA LYS A 275 2.12 9.46 14.65
C LYS A 275 2.35 9.50 16.16
N ASP A 276 3.45 10.11 16.56
CA ASP A 276 3.70 10.51 17.95
C ASP A 276 4.04 12.01 18.03
N SER A 277 4.25 12.52 19.24
CA SER A 277 4.63 13.92 19.48
C SER A 277 6.04 14.27 18.99
N TYR A 278 6.86 13.28 18.66
CA TYR A 278 8.27 13.42 18.29
C TYR A 278 8.52 13.15 16.80
N ASN A 279 7.46 12.81 16.06
CA ASN A 279 7.48 12.39 14.66
C ASN A 279 8.45 11.22 14.42
N SER A 280 8.54 10.28 15.38
CA SER A 280 9.42 9.12 15.28
C SER A 280 8.93 8.14 14.21
N ASN A 281 9.85 7.63 13.40
CA ASN A 281 9.57 6.62 12.36
C ASN A 281 10.07 5.24 12.80
N MET A 282 9.85 4.86 14.05
CA MET A 282 10.31 3.55 14.53
C MET A 282 9.46 2.43 13.94
N VAL A 283 10.14 1.42 13.40
CA VAL A 283 9.53 0.18 12.92
C VAL A 283 10.12 -0.98 13.70
N PHE A 284 9.26 -1.77 14.32
CA PHE A 284 9.60 -3.03 14.97
C PHE A 284 9.11 -4.17 14.09
N ARG A 285 9.93 -5.21 13.89
CA ARG A 285 9.52 -6.43 13.19
C ARG A 285 9.95 -7.62 14.01
N ASP A 286 9.01 -8.44 14.41
CA ASP A 286 9.26 -9.74 15.00
C ASP A 286 8.95 -10.81 13.93
N ARG A 287 9.81 -11.82 13.79
CA ARG A 287 9.56 -13.03 13.00
C ARG A 287 9.58 -14.23 13.92
N PHE A 288 8.82 -15.25 13.58
CA PHE A 288 8.62 -16.43 14.44
C PHE A 288 8.83 -17.71 13.63
N TYR A 289 9.22 -18.78 14.32
CA TYR A 289 9.13 -20.13 13.80
C TYR A 289 7.67 -20.60 13.81
N ASP A 290 7.36 -21.63 13.03
CA ASP A 290 6.03 -22.26 13.01
C ASP A 290 5.67 -22.95 14.33
N THR A 291 6.65 -23.14 15.22
CA THR A 291 6.47 -23.55 16.62
C THR A 291 5.97 -22.42 17.54
N GLY A 292 5.95 -21.17 17.05
CA GLY A 292 5.60 -19.98 17.82
C GLY A 292 6.78 -19.33 18.56
N THR A 293 7.96 -19.97 18.59
CA THR A 293 9.17 -19.34 19.15
C THR A 293 9.63 -18.17 18.29
N ILE A 294 10.12 -17.10 18.92
CA ILE A 294 10.69 -15.97 18.18
C ILE A 294 11.93 -16.41 17.38
N LYS A 295 11.98 -16.04 16.11
CA LYS A 295 13.08 -16.32 15.17
C LYS A 295 14.01 -15.13 15.04
N ALA A 296 13.44 -13.93 14.96
CA ALA A 296 14.22 -12.70 14.86
C ALA A 296 13.43 -11.47 15.31
N GLN A 297 14.13 -10.47 15.81
CA GLN A 297 13.62 -9.14 16.14
C GLN A 297 14.43 -8.09 15.41
N TYR A 298 13.74 -7.12 14.84
CA TYR A 298 14.31 -5.98 14.14
C TYR A 298 13.71 -4.71 14.74
N TRP A 299 14.53 -3.72 15.06
CA TRP A 299 14.04 -2.39 15.43
C TRP A 299 15.00 -1.30 14.99
N GLU A 300 14.46 -0.16 14.60
CA GLU A 300 15.23 1.05 14.30
C GLU A 300 15.22 1.98 15.52
N ASP A 301 16.39 2.41 15.98
CA ASP A 301 16.51 3.37 17.07
C ASP A 301 16.44 4.83 16.58
N GLU A 302 16.46 5.78 17.51
CA GLU A 302 16.42 7.23 17.22
C GLU A 302 17.65 7.73 16.46
N THR A 303 18.70 6.91 16.34
CA THR A 303 19.95 7.23 15.63
C THR A 303 20.01 6.60 14.23
N GLU A 304 18.87 6.12 13.73
CA GLU A 304 18.74 5.40 12.44
C GLU A 304 19.60 4.12 12.36
N LYS A 305 19.90 3.52 13.51
CA LYS A 305 20.54 2.21 13.56
C LYS A 305 19.47 1.13 13.58
N ILE A 306 19.63 0.14 12.71
CA ILE A 306 18.80 -1.05 12.70
C ILE A 306 19.47 -2.11 13.58
N HIS A 307 18.79 -2.50 14.63
CA HIS A 307 19.17 -3.59 15.50
C HIS A 307 18.52 -4.88 15.02
N ILE A 308 19.28 -5.96 14.98
CA ILE A 308 18.80 -7.28 14.56
C ILE A 308 19.21 -8.28 15.63
N ARG A 309 18.25 -8.92 16.28
CA ARG A 309 18.50 -10.03 17.21
C ARG A 309 17.90 -11.30 16.61
N ARG A 310 18.68 -12.37 16.51
CA ARG A 310 18.26 -13.68 15.97
C ARG A 310 18.25 -14.72 17.07
N TYR A 311 17.43 -15.75 16.89
CA TYR A 311 17.18 -16.77 17.90
C TYR A 311 17.16 -18.17 17.29
N PHE A 312 17.54 -19.17 18.08
CA PHE A 312 17.28 -20.58 17.80
C PHE A 312 15.81 -20.92 18.07
N ASP A 313 15.37 -22.09 17.60
CA ASP A 313 14.01 -22.61 17.81
C ASP A 313 13.69 -22.94 19.28
N ASP A 314 14.72 -23.20 20.09
CA ASP A 314 14.67 -23.31 21.54
C ASP A 314 14.57 -21.96 22.28
N GLY A 315 14.60 -20.84 21.55
CA GLY A 315 14.46 -19.49 22.09
C GLY A 315 15.77 -18.86 22.61
N GLN A 316 16.90 -19.56 22.53
CA GLN A 316 18.19 -18.98 22.87
C GLN A 316 18.60 -17.94 21.81
N ILE A 317 19.23 -16.85 22.26
CA ILE A 317 19.77 -15.84 21.34
C ILE A 317 20.86 -16.53 20.51
N ARG A 318 20.81 -16.33 19.19
CA ARG A 318 21.79 -16.84 18.22
C ARG A 318 22.77 -15.75 17.77
N SER A 319 22.31 -14.51 17.61
CA SER A 319 23.19 -13.38 17.24
C SER A 319 22.53 -12.03 17.49
N TYR A 320 23.36 -10.98 17.54
CA TYR A 320 22.91 -9.59 17.60
C TYR A 320 23.78 -8.68 16.73
N HIS A 321 23.15 -7.92 15.84
CA HIS A 321 23.82 -7.02 14.90
C HIS A 321 23.26 -5.62 15.00
N THR A 322 24.11 -4.63 14.71
CA THR A 322 23.68 -3.25 14.47
C THR A 322 24.14 -2.79 13.09
N LEU A 323 23.20 -2.34 12.28
CA LEU A 323 23.43 -1.73 10.98
C LEU A 323 23.27 -0.22 11.13
N LYS A 324 24.30 0.54 10.76
CA LYS A 324 24.14 1.98 10.57
C LYS A 324 23.66 2.23 9.14
N LYS A 325 22.52 2.89 8.98
CA LYS A 325 22.05 3.36 7.67
C LYS A 325 23.04 4.43 7.17
N ILE A 326 23.91 4.06 6.23
CA ILE A 326 24.79 5.02 5.55
C ILE A 326 24.24 5.15 4.12
N GLU A 327 23.97 6.38 3.67
CA GLU A 327 23.39 6.69 2.35
C GLU A 327 24.32 6.36 1.15
N ASN A 328 25.33 5.51 1.32
CA ASN A 328 26.20 5.06 0.23
C ASN A 328 26.06 3.55 0.04
N GLU A 329 25.40 3.16 -1.05
CA GLU A 329 25.02 1.80 -1.46
C GLU A 329 26.18 0.79 -1.57
N ARG A 330 27.44 1.20 -1.38
CA ARG A 330 28.60 0.33 -1.61
C ARG A 330 29.20 -0.34 -0.39
N PHE A 331 28.96 0.13 0.84
CA PHE A 331 29.49 -0.54 2.04
C PHE A 331 28.62 -0.23 3.27
N ASN A 332 27.59 -1.03 3.50
CA ASN A 332 27.02 -1.16 4.84
C ASN A 332 28.09 -1.80 5.74
N LYS A 333 28.84 -0.99 6.51
CA LYS A 333 29.69 -1.51 7.57
C LYS A 333 28.80 -2.04 8.68
N LEU A 334 28.59 -3.36 8.71
CA LEU A 334 28.08 -4.05 9.88
C LEU A 334 29.11 -3.85 11.00
N SER A 335 28.73 -3.14 12.05
CA SER A 335 29.40 -3.30 13.34
C SER A 335 28.89 -4.62 13.92
N GLU A 336 29.56 -5.72 13.58
CA GLU A 336 29.21 -7.05 14.06
C GLU A 336 29.75 -7.22 15.47
N TYR A 337 28.84 -7.43 16.43
CA TYR A 337 29.20 -8.06 17.69
C TYR A 337 28.95 -9.55 17.52
N LEU A 338 30.02 -10.34 17.43
CA LEU A 338 29.92 -11.79 17.34
C LEU A 338 29.63 -12.32 18.75
N ILE A 339 28.38 -12.75 19.00
CA ILE A 339 28.06 -13.51 20.22
C ILE A 339 28.57 -14.93 20.00
N CYS A 340 29.62 -15.29 20.74
CA CYS A 340 30.20 -16.62 20.72
C CYS A 340 29.48 -17.53 21.72
N PHE A 341 29.23 -18.77 21.31
CA PHE A 341 28.66 -19.82 22.15
C PHE A 341 29.68 -20.92 22.35
N ASP A 342 29.73 -21.50 23.55
CA ASP A 342 30.43 -22.77 23.76
C ASP A 342 29.68 -23.95 23.12
N GLU A 343 30.29 -25.13 23.18
CA GLU A 343 29.72 -26.40 22.71
C GLU A 343 28.40 -26.81 23.39
N ASN A 344 28.03 -26.16 24.49
CA ASN A 344 26.78 -26.36 25.23
C ASN A 344 25.76 -25.22 25.01
N LYS A 345 25.99 -24.35 24.00
CA LYS A 345 25.19 -23.15 23.71
C LYS A 345 25.13 -22.12 24.85
N LYS A 346 26.07 -22.16 25.79
CA LYS A 346 26.17 -21.11 26.82
C LYS A 346 26.74 -19.85 26.17
N GLU A 347 26.15 -18.70 26.46
CA GLU A 347 26.71 -17.41 26.05
C GLU A 347 28.06 -17.22 26.73
N THR A 348 29.12 -17.40 25.96
CA THR A 348 30.50 -17.36 26.44
C THR A 348 31.32 -16.76 25.33
N LEU A 349 31.59 -15.45 25.42
CA LEU A 349 32.93 -14.93 25.72
C LEU A 349 33.09 -13.50 25.19
N ILE A 350 33.55 -12.60 26.07
CA ILE A 350 34.22 -11.36 25.67
C ILE A 350 35.58 -11.70 25.00
N ASN A 351 36.20 -12.83 25.39
CA ASN A 351 37.49 -13.34 24.89
C ASN A 351 37.53 -14.88 24.76
N GLY A 352 37.86 -15.45 23.60
CA GLY A 352 38.10 -16.89 23.37
C GLY A 352 37.41 -17.44 22.11
N ASN A 353 37.45 -18.76 21.92
CA ASN A 353 36.92 -19.42 20.72
C ASN A 353 35.39 -19.51 20.74
N GLY A 354 34.74 -19.23 19.60
CA GLY A 354 33.30 -19.38 19.43
C GLY A 354 32.91 -19.71 17.99
N VAL A 355 31.65 -20.10 17.83
CA VAL A 355 31.06 -20.39 16.51
C VAL A 355 30.09 -19.29 16.14
N PHE A 356 30.38 -18.61 15.03
CA PHE A 356 29.49 -17.66 14.37
C PHE A 356 28.75 -18.36 13.22
N TYR A 357 27.44 -18.18 13.12
CA TYR A 357 26.64 -18.78 12.05
C TYR A 357 26.05 -17.70 11.16
N ASP A 358 26.53 -17.63 9.91
CA ASP A 358 25.99 -16.77 8.87
C ASP A 358 25.15 -17.56 7.87
N TYR A 359 24.26 -16.89 7.15
CA TYR A 359 23.55 -17.49 6.03
C TYR A 359 23.40 -16.47 4.93
N ASP A 360 23.69 -16.91 3.71
CA ASP A 360 23.37 -16.13 2.52
C ASP A 360 22.09 -16.68 1.89
N PHE A 361 21.19 -15.79 1.51
CA PHE A 361 19.95 -16.15 0.82
C PHE A 361 20.04 -15.63 -0.60
N GLU A 362 20.36 -16.52 -1.53
CA GLU A 362 20.29 -16.23 -2.95
C GLU A 362 18.83 -16.32 -3.42
N GLU A 363 18.20 -15.17 -3.64
CA GLU A 363 16.81 -15.05 -4.12
C GLU A 363 16.56 -15.84 -5.42
N GLU A 364 17.55 -15.94 -6.30
CA GLU A 364 17.40 -16.54 -7.64
C GLU A 364 17.22 -18.07 -7.61
N ASN A 365 17.69 -18.77 -6.57
CA ASN A 365 17.69 -20.23 -6.55
C ASN A 365 17.03 -20.86 -5.32
N SER A 366 16.52 -20.06 -4.37
CA SER A 366 15.94 -20.56 -3.10
C SER A 366 16.88 -21.51 -2.34
N ARG A 367 18.20 -21.40 -2.56
CA ARG A 367 19.21 -22.22 -1.88
C ARG A 367 19.76 -21.44 -0.69
N PHE A 368 19.73 -22.09 0.47
CA PHE A 368 20.41 -21.60 1.66
C PHE A 368 21.84 -22.14 1.63
N SER A 369 22.83 -21.27 1.61
CA SER A 369 24.20 -21.66 1.97
C SER A 369 24.39 -21.39 3.45
N PHE A 370 24.69 -22.43 4.22
CA PHE A 370 24.96 -22.30 5.65
C PHE A 370 26.44 -22.06 5.85
N TYR A 371 26.77 -20.93 6.48
CA TYR A 371 28.15 -20.61 6.83
C TYR A 371 28.35 -20.70 8.34
N ASN A 372 29.36 -21.44 8.77
CA ASN A 372 29.75 -21.50 10.17
C ASN A 372 31.21 -21.08 10.26
N TYR A 373 31.52 -20.11 11.10
CA TYR A 373 32.86 -19.63 11.32
C TYR A 373 33.28 -19.96 12.75
N VAL A 374 34.35 -20.71 12.91
CA VAL A 374 35.02 -20.86 14.19
C VAL A 374 35.98 -19.68 14.32
N VAL A 375 35.67 -18.74 15.20
CA VAL A 375 36.43 -17.50 15.41
C VAL A 375 37.03 -17.50 16.80
N ASN A 376 38.25 -17.00 16.94
CA ASN A 376 38.72 -16.52 18.23
C ASN A 376 38.38 -15.03 18.36
N CYS A 377 37.79 -14.64 19.49
CA CYS A 377 37.40 -13.25 19.76
C CYS A 377 38.23 -12.67 20.91
N GLU A 378 38.57 -11.39 20.82
CA GLU A 378 39.07 -10.57 21.93
C GLU A 378 38.32 -9.24 21.95
N ASN A 379 37.75 -8.86 23.10
CA ASN A 379 36.91 -7.68 23.28
C ASN A 379 35.83 -7.52 22.19
N TYR A 380 35.07 -8.60 21.92
CA TYR A 380 34.03 -8.67 20.88
C TYR A 380 34.52 -8.57 19.42
N LEU A 381 35.82 -8.56 19.18
CA LEU A 381 36.42 -8.44 17.85
C LEU A 381 37.14 -9.75 17.48
N SER A 382 37.06 -10.18 16.22
CA SER A 382 37.84 -11.32 15.74
C SER A 382 39.34 -11.06 15.94
N ASN A 383 40.04 -11.97 16.61
CA ASN A 383 41.47 -11.85 16.88
C ASN A 383 42.14 -13.23 16.80
N GLY A 384 43.09 -13.38 15.87
CA GLY A 384 43.69 -14.66 15.51
C GLY A 384 42.97 -15.32 14.33
N GLU A 385 43.03 -16.64 14.28
CA GLU A 385 42.52 -17.43 13.17
C GLU A 385 40.99 -17.59 13.22
N SER A 386 40.37 -17.47 12.06
CA SER A 386 38.96 -17.76 11.80
C SER A 386 38.86 -18.83 10.72
N ILE A 387 38.02 -19.84 10.94
CA ILE A 387 37.81 -20.97 10.03
C ILE A 387 36.36 -20.98 9.59
N GLY A 388 36.11 -20.73 8.31
CA GLY A 388 34.80 -20.77 7.68
C GLY A 388 34.49 -22.15 7.07
N TYR A 389 33.28 -22.64 7.35
CA TYR A 389 32.65 -23.80 6.76
C TYR A 389 31.43 -23.36 5.95
N LYS A 390 31.23 -23.93 4.76
CA LYS A 390 30.08 -23.73 3.87
C LYS A 390 29.44 -25.08 3.67
N ASP A 391 28.19 -25.23 4.09
CA ASP A 391 27.44 -26.50 4.06
C ASP A 391 28.24 -27.67 4.70
N GLY A 392 28.95 -27.36 5.80
CA GLY A 392 29.78 -28.31 6.54
C GLY A 392 31.18 -28.57 5.96
N LYS A 393 31.52 -28.02 4.80
CA LYS A 393 32.85 -28.15 4.18
C LYS A 393 33.71 -26.92 4.47
N LEU A 394 35.00 -27.13 4.77
CA LEU A 394 35.96 -26.03 4.88
C LEU A 394 36.03 -25.27 3.55
N TRP A 395 35.78 -23.97 3.58
CA TRP A 395 35.86 -23.12 2.38
C TRP A 395 36.78 -21.92 2.60
N LEU A 396 37.09 -21.57 3.85
CA LEU A 396 37.82 -20.36 4.15
C LEU A 396 38.60 -20.45 5.46
N LYS A 397 39.79 -19.85 5.47
CA LYS A 397 40.57 -19.57 6.67
C LYS A 397 41.10 -18.15 6.59
N ARG A 398 40.92 -17.35 7.64
CA ARG A 398 41.35 -15.94 7.68
C ARG A 398 42.04 -15.63 8.99
N THR A 399 42.93 -14.65 8.99
CA THR A 399 43.59 -14.18 10.21
C THR A 399 43.20 -12.73 10.47
N TYR A 400 42.87 -12.43 11.72
CA TYR A 400 42.45 -11.12 12.19
C TYR A 400 43.35 -10.60 13.30
N VAL A 401 43.49 -9.29 13.39
CA VAL A 401 44.03 -8.57 14.54
C VAL A 401 43.07 -7.44 14.89
N ASN A 402 42.51 -7.45 16.10
CA ASN A 402 41.52 -6.45 16.58
C ASN A 402 40.36 -6.21 15.60
N GLY A 403 39.78 -7.28 15.06
CA GLY A 403 38.63 -7.24 14.16
C GLY A 403 38.97 -6.86 12.72
N VAL A 404 40.25 -6.77 12.37
CA VAL A 404 40.72 -6.36 11.05
C VAL A 404 41.58 -7.47 10.44
N GLU A 405 41.35 -7.81 9.16
CA GLU A 405 42.13 -8.85 8.47
C GLU A 405 43.62 -8.50 8.45
N HIS A 406 44.45 -9.40 8.94
CA HIS A 406 45.89 -9.22 9.06
C HIS A 406 46.57 -10.59 9.04
N GLY A 407 47.35 -10.86 8.00
CA GLY A 407 47.98 -12.15 7.73
C GLY A 407 47.46 -12.81 6.45
N LEU A 408 47.45 -14.14 6.42
CA LEU A 408 47.04 -14.92 5.26
C LEU A 408 45.55 -15.30 5.33
N ASN A 409 44.86 -15.09 4.21
CA ASN A 409 43.52 -15.60 3.95
C ASN A 409 43.62 -16.73 2.90
N ILE A 410 43.05 -17.88 3.20
CA ILE A 410 43.08 -19.09 2.36
C ILE A 410 41.65 -19.47 2.00
N GLU A 411 41.35 -19.55 0.72
CA GLU A 411 40.09 -20.05 0.16
C GLU A 411 40.30 -21.49 -0.33
N TYR A 412 39.31 -22.35 -0.10
CA TYR A 412 39.36 -23.77 -0.47
C TYR A 412 38.26 -24.10 -1.48
N ASP A 413 38.58 -24.96 -2.44
CA ASP A 413 37.63 -25.51 -3.41
C ASP A 413 36.69 -26.55 -2.76
N ASP A 414 35.66 -26.99 -3.50
CA ASP A 414 34.67 -27.98 -3.02
C ASP A 414 35.26 -29.35 -2.64
N SER A 415 36.51 -29.62 -3.05
CA SER A 415 37.29 -30.82 -2.75
C SER A 415 38.24 -30.62 -1.56
N GLY A 416 38.28 -29.43 -0.96
CA GLY A 416 39.12 -29.07 0.18
C GLY A 416 40.55 -28.69 -0.18
N ASN A 417 40.87 -28.43 -1.46
CA ASN A 417 42.19 -27.95 -1.86
C ASN A 417 42.25 -26.43 -1.80
N GLU A 418 43.42 -25.88 -1.46
CA GLU A 418 43.65 -24.43 -1.54
C GLU A 418 43.47 -23.91 -2.98
N GLU A 419 42.47 -23.06 -3.16
CA GLU A 419 42.17 -22.39 -4.42
C GLU A 419 42.91 -21.06 -4.50
N ALA A 420 42.92 -20.28 -3.42
CA ALA A 420 43.61 -19.00 -3.34
C ALA A 420 44.20 -18.74 -1.95
N VAL A 421 45.36 -18.09 -1.93
CA VAL A 421 46.02 -17.58 -0.72
C VAL A 421 46.34 -16.10 -0.95
N ARG A 422 45.79 -15.23 -0.12
CA ARG A 422 45.94 -13.77 -0.21
C ARG A 422 46.50 -13.24 1.10
N GLU A 423 47.38 -12.24 1.03
CA GLU A 423 47.99 -11.61 2.19
C GLU A 423 47.38 -10.23 2.42
N TYR A 424 47.06 -9.93 3.68
CA TYR A 424 46.47 -8.69 4.13
C TYR A 424 47.28 -8.10 5.28
N GLU A 425 47.37 -6.77 5.33
CA GLU A 425 47.99 -6.05 6.43
C GLU A 425 47.05 -4.92 6.86
N ASN A 426 46.56 -4.99 8.09
CA ASN A 426 45.65 -3.99 8.67
C ASN A 426 44.43 -3.70 7.78
N GLY A 427 43.84 -4.77 7.24
CA GLY A 427 42.62 -4.75 6.43
C GLY A 427 42.86 -4.37 4.98
N LYS A 428 44.12 -4.12 4.60
CA LYS A 428 44.51 -3.81 3.22
C LYS A 428 45.10 -5.03 2.56
N PHE A 429 44.59 -5.36 1.39
CA PHE A 429 45.18 -6.38 0.53
C PHE A 429 46.62 -5.97 0.16
N VAL A 430 47.56 -6.91 0.35
CA VAL A 430 48.97 -6.73 0.03
C VAL A 430 49.31 -7.43 -1.29
N ARG A 431 49.05 -8.74 -1.37
CA ARG A 431 49.34 -9.55 -2.56
C ARG A 431 48.59 -10.87 -2.61
N VAL A 432 48.57 -11.48 -3.79
CA VAL A 432 48.23 -12.91 -3.96
C VAL A 432 49.50 -13.73 -3.77
N VAL A 433 49.47 -14.68 -2.84
CA VAL A 433 50.58 -15.62 -2.57
C VAL A 433 50.46 -16.85 -3.47
N LYS A 434 49.21 -17.31 -3.70
CA LYS A 434 48.90 -18.46 -4.55
C LYS A 434 47.48 -18.27 -5.11
N GLN A 435 47.28 -18.63 -6.38
CA GLN A 435 45.96 -18.69 -7.00
C GLN A 435 46.01 -19.75 -8.09
N LYS A 436 45.04 -20.65 -8.06
CA LYS A 436 44.96 -21.79 -8.97
C LYS A 436 44.33 -21.43 -10.30
#